data_AF-A0A3C0V128-F1
#
_entry.id   AF-A0A3C0V128-F1
#
_cell.length_a   1.000
_cell.length_b   1.000
_cell.length_c   1.000
_cell.angle_alpha   90.00
_cell.angle_beta   90.00
_cell.angle_gamma   90.00
#
_symmetry.space_group_name_H-M   'P 1'
#
loop_
_entity.id
_entity.type
_entity.pdbx_description
1 polymer ?
#
loop_
_entity_poly.entity_id
_entity_poly.type
_entity_poly.pdbx_seq_one_letter_code
_entity_poly.pdbx_strand_id
1 'polypeptide(L)'
;DGFHLKDFLQTNPSQEVRNRIGQLLWDFYDHQVHTLRQVHADPHPGNFLMRADGTMGVIDFGCVKVIPDYFYDNYFTLINPDTLDDDPLIEKIFYNLEFLVKEDKPSEKALFKDLFKQMIVMLGKPFTVDEFDFGDHTYFDSVYAFADELAKVEEIRNSKVARGSKDGLYINRTYFGLYSMLNELGAKVKTTRPDWLRSKKELAFA
;
A
#
# COMPACT_ATOMS: atom_id res chain seq x y z
N ASP A 1 -19.22 -9.07 19.96
CA ASP A 1 -18.32 -10.18 20.34
C ASP A 1 -17.19 -10.38 19.33
N GLY A 2 -15.98 -10.55 19.84
CA GLY A 2 -14.73 -10.70 19.09
C GLY A 2 -13.54 -10.16 19.90
N PHE A 3 -12.32 -10.46 19.46
CA PHE A 3 -11.07 -10.00 20.08
C PHE A 3 -10.36 -9.01 19.15
N HIS A 4 -9.68 -8.00 19.71
CA HIS A 4 -8.73 -7.21 18.93
C HIS A 4 -7.52 -8.08 18.55
N LEU A 5 -6.80 -7.68 17.49
CA LEU A 5 -5.72 -8.47 16.87
C LEU A 5 -4.75 -9.10 17.87
N LYS A 6 -4.22 -8.30 18.81
CA LYS A 6 -3.25 -8.76 19.81
C LYS A 6 -3.81 -9.84 20.74
N ASP A 7 -5.06 -9.69 21.17
CA ASP A 7 -5.72 -10.65 22.06
C ASP A 7 -6.19 -11.89 21.28
N PHE A 8 -6.61 -11.69 20.04
CA PHE A 8 -6.95 -12.76 19.12
C PHE A 8 -5.76 -13.70 18.89
N LEU A 9 -4.56 -13.17 18.63
CA LEU A 9 -3.36 -13.97 18.42
C LEU A 9 -2.95 -14.79 19.66
N GLN A 10 -3.25 -14.31 20.88
CA GLN A 10 -3.01 -15.05 22.12
C GLN A 10 -3.90 -16.29 22.26
N THR A 11 -5.05 -16.34 21.56
CA THR A 11 -5.89 -17.55 21.50
C THR A 11 -5.27 -18.67 20.65
N ASN A 12 -4.10 -18.41 20.04
CA ASN A 12 -3.37 -19.30 19.14
C ASN A 12 -4.25 -19.85 18.00
N PRO A 13 -4.86 -18.96 17.18
CA PRO A 13 -5.71 -19.37 16.07
C PRO A 13 -4.89 -20.14 15.03
N SER A 14 -5.52 -21.09 14.33
CA SER A 14 -4.88 -21.84 13.26
C SER A 14 -4.49 -20.92 12.10
N GLN A 15 -3.51 -21.34 11.30
CA GLN A 15 -3.08 -20.57 10.12
C GLN A 15 -4.23 -20.36 9.13
N GLU A 16 -5.15 -21.31 9.00
CA GLU A 16 -6.33 -21.19 8.16
C GLU A 16 -7.24 -20.02 8.60
N VAL A 17 -7.48 -19.90 9.91
CA VAL A 17 -8.27 -18.79 10.46
C VAL A 17 -7.54 -17.45 10.26
N ARG A 18 -6.22 -17.41 10.47
CA ARG A 18 -5.41 -16.20 10.24
C ARG A 18 -5.43 -15.77 8.78
N ASN A 19 -5.24 -16.70 7.85
CA ASN A 19 -5.32 -16.45 6.40
C ASN A 19 -6.72 -15.96 6.00
N ARG A 20 -7.78 -16.56 6.55
CA ARG A 20 -9.16 -16.13 6.27
C ARG A 20 -9.42 -14.70 6.71
N ILE A 21 -8.99 -14.32 7.91
CA ILE A 21 -9.10 -12.94 8.41
C ILE A 21 -8.22 -12.00 7.58
N GLY A 22 -7.00 -12.42 7.23
CA GLY A 22 -6.13 -11.65 6.35
C GLY A 22 -6.75 -11.39 4.98
N GLN A 23 -7.40 -12.39 4.39
CA GLN A 23 -8.12 -12.22 3.14
C GLN A 23 -9.28 -11.23 3.30
N LEU A 24 -10.07 -11.32 4.39
CA LEU A 24 -11.15 -10.35 4.64
C LEU A 24 -10.63 -8.92 4.78
N LEU A 25 -9.47 -8.71 5.43
CA LEU A 25 -8.82 -7.41 5.50
C LEU A 25 -8.39 -6.93 4.12
N TRP A 26 -7.72 -7.78 3.34
CA TRP A 26 -7.30 -7.45 1.97
C TRP A 26 -8.49 -7.05 1.11
N ASP A 27 -9.52 -7.90 1.02
CA ASP A 27 -10.71 -7.68 0.20
C ASP A 27 -11.47 -6.42 0.64
N PHE A 28 -11.55 -6.16 1.95
CA PHE A 28 -12.19 -4.97 2.50
C PHE A 28 -11.54 -3.68 1.99
N TYR A 29 -10.22 -3.61 2.01
CA TYR A 29 -9.47 -2.45 1.54
C TYR A 29 -9.38 -2.37 0.01
N ASP A 30 -9.18 -3.50 -0.67
CA ASP A 30 -9.11 -3.58 -2.12
C ASP A 30 -10.42 -3.09 -2.76
N HIS A 31 -11.57 -3.58 -2.26
CA HIS A 31 -12.88 -3.15 -2.75
C HIS A 31 -13.10 -1.64 -2.55
N GLN A 32 -12.76 -1.13 -1.37
CA GLN A 32 -12.86 0.29 -1.04
C GLN A 32 -12.06 1.18 -2.01
N VAL A 33 -10.79 0.84 -2.21
CA VAL A 33 -9.87 1.61 -3.04
C VAL A 33 -10.21 1.48 -4.52
N HIS A 34 -10.30 0.24 -5.01
CA HIS A 34 -10.36 -0.04 -6.45
C HIS A 34 -11.79 -0.04 -7.01
N THR A 35 -12.82 -0.23 -6.17
CA THR A 35 -14.23 -0.21 -6.61
C THR A 35 -14.95 1.06 -6.14
N LEU A 36 -14.90 1.38 -4.85
CA LEU A 36 -15.69 2.49 -4.29
C LEU A 36 -15.02 3.86 -4.45
N ARG A 37 -13.70 3.91 -4.71
CA ARG A 37 -12.90 5.14 -4.66
C ARG A 37 -13.06 5.87 -3.32
N GLN A 38 -13.22 5.10 -2.25
CA GLN A 38 -13.40 5.59 -0.89
C GLN A 38 -12.73 4.63 0.05
N VAL A 39 -11.96 5.13 1.00
CA VAL A 39 -11.14 4.29 1.87
C VAL A 39 -11.30 4.68 3.33
N HIS A 40 -11.39 3.67 4.18
CA HIS A 40 -11.23 3.81 5.62
C HIS A 40 -9.75 4.11 5.94
N ALA A 41 -9.42 5.40 6.04
CA ALA A 41 -8.04 5.88 6.13
C ALA A 41 -7.39 5.68 7.52
N ASP A 42 -8.02 4.91 8.40
CA ASP A 42 -7.51 4.54 9.72
C ASP A 42 -7.44 3.00 9.88
N PRO A 43 -6.37 2.37 9.39
CA PRO A 43 -6.17 0.92 9.46
C PRO A 43 -5.70 0.44 10.84
N HIS A 44 -6.12 1.12 11.92
CA HIS A 44 -5.71 0.73 13.26
C HIS A 44 -6.32 -0.62 13.65
N PRO A 45 -5.55 -1.58 14.23
CA PRO A 45 -6.07 -2.90 14.61
C PRO A 45 -7.25 -2.84 15.59
N GLY A 46 -7.34 -1.76 16.37
CA GLY A 46 -8.47 -1.49 17.27
C GLY A 46 -9.82 -1.33 16.56
N ASN A 47 -9.84 -1.02 15.27
CA ASN A 47 -11.06 -0.86 14.48
C ASN A 47 -11.67 -2.20 14.02
N PHE A 48 -10.98 -3.32 14.32
CA PHE A 48 -11.36 -4.65 13.91
C PHE A 48 -11.52 -5.59 15.12
N LEU A 49 -12.50 -6.48 15.00
CA LEU A 49 -12.76 -7.56 15.95
C LEU A 49 -12.71 -8.90 15.22
N MET A 50 -11.74 -9.73 15.57
CA MET A 50 -11.52 -11.06 15.01
C MET A 50 -12.26 -12.12 15.83
N ARG A 51 -12.76 -13.15 15.16
CA ARG A 51 -13.46 -14.27 15.79
C ARG A 51 -12.79 -15.60 15.46
N ALA A 52 -12.98 -16.59 16.32
CA ALA A 52 -12.38 -17.93 16.18
C ALA A 52 -12.86 -18.69 14.94
N ASP A 53 -14.03 -18.35 14.40
CA ASP A 53 -14.58 -18.91 13.16
C ASP A 53 -13.98 -18.28 11.88
N GLY A 54 -13.04 -17.33 12.04
CA GLY A 54 -12.41 -16.62 10.93
C GLY A 54 -13.27 -15.52 10.33
N THR A 55 -14.33 -15.10 11.01
CA THR A 55 -15.06 -13.87 10.68
C THR A 55 -14.43 -12.65 11.36
N MET A 56 -14.71 -11.47 10.80
CA MET A 56 -14.21 -10.19 11.31
C MET A 56 -15.36 -9.18 11.36
N GLY A 57 -15.43 -8.42 12.45
CA GLY A 57 -16.26 -7.23 12.57
C GLY A 57 -15.43 -5.96 12.40
N VAL A 58 -16.01 -4.93 11.80
CA VAL A 58 -15.46 -3.58 11.72
C VAL A 58 -16.31 -2.69 12.62
N ILE A 59 -15.70 -1.97 13.55
CA ILE A 59 -16.42 -1.21 14.58
C ILE A 59 -16.38 0.30 14.38
N ASP A 60 -15.43 0.80 13.59
CA ASP A 60 -15.29 2.23 13.31
C ASP A 60 -15.26 2.49 11.80
N PHE A 61 -16.00 3.52 11.39
CA PHE A 61 -16.07 4.06 10.03
C PHE A 61 -15.91 5.59 10.03
N GLY A 62 -15.44 6.18 11.14
CA GLY A 62 -15.35 7.62 11.36
C GLY A 62 -14.32 8.33 10.48
N CYS A 63 -13.37 7.59 9.89
CA CYS A 63 -12.29 8.14 9.06
C CYS A 63 -12.36 7.66 7.60
N VAL A 64 -13.52 7.81 6.95
CA VAL A 64 -13.65 7.54 5.50
C VAL A 64 -13.17 8.75 4.70
N LYS A 65 -12.35 8.52 3.67
CA LYS A 65 -11.86 9.52 2.72
C LYS A 65 -12.25 9.14 1.30
N VAL A 66 -12.72 10.11 0.54
CA VAL A 66 -12.90 9.96 -0.92
C VAL A 66 -11.53 10.04 -1.58
N ILE A 67 -11.26 9.13 -2.51
CA ILE A 67 -10.07 9.14 -3.35
C ILE A 67 -10.45 9.86 -4.65
N PRO A 68 -9.93 11.07 -4.93
CA PRO A 68 -10.23 11.76 -6.17
C PRO A 68 -9.78 10.93 -7.38
N ASP A 69 -10.60 10.85 -8.43
CA ASP A 69 -10.27 10.07 -9.64
C ASP A 69 -8.92 10.47 -10.23
N TYR A 70 -8.63 11.78 -10.29
CA TYR A 70 -7.34 12.28 -10.76
C TYR A 70 -6.17 11.72 -9.96
N PHE A 71 -6.28 11.67 -8.62
CA PHE A 71 -5.23 11.10 -7.79
C PHE A 71 -5.15 9.59 -8.01
N TYR A 72 -6.29 8.90 -8.00
CA TYR A 72 -6.35 7.45 -8.17
C TYR A 72 -5.67 7.01 -9.47
N ASP A 73 -6.06 7.61 -10.59
CA ASP A 73 -5.59 7.24 -11.92
C ASP A 73 -4.09 7.48 -12.05
N ASN A 74 -3.57 8.59 -11.51
CA ASN A 74 -2.13 8.85 -11.52
C ASN A 74 -1.36 7.93 -10.57
N TYR A 75 -1.85 7.74 -9.35
CA TYR A 75 -1.14 7.03 -8.30
C TYR A 75 -1.08 5.52 -8.54
N PHE A 76 -2.21 4.88 -8.81
CA PHE A 76 -2.26 3.42 -8.98
C PHE A 76 -1.68 2.96 -10.32
N THR A 77 -1.68 3.81 -11.35
CA THR A 77 -0.97 3.53 -12.62
C THR A 77 0.53 3.29 -12.40
N LEU A 78 1.13 3.87 -11.35
CA LEU A 78 2.54 3.66 -11.02
C LEU A 78 2.86 2.23 -10.54
N ILE A 79 1.87 1.44 -10.13
CA ILE A 79 2.06 0.04 -9.74
C ILE A 79 2.25 -0.85 -10.98
N ASN A 80 1.70 -0.43 -12.14
CA ASN A 80 1.86 -1.19 -13.38
C ASN A 80 3.33 -1.15 -13.84
N PRO A 81 3.99 -2.32 -14.04
CA PRO A 81 5.38 -2.38 -14.50
C PRO A 81 5.61 -1.64 -15.83
N ASP A 82 4.63 -1.68 -16.75
CA ASP A 82 4.73 -0.98 -18.04
C ASP A 82 4.85 0.54 -17.84
N THR A 83 4.19 1.09 -16.82
CA THR A 83 4.33 2.49 -16.43
C THR A 83 5.73 2.75 -15.89
N LEU A 84 6.25 1.87 -15.04
CA LEU A 84 7.57 2.03 -14.40
C LEU A 84 8.75 1.95 -15.39
N ASP A 85 8.51 1.40 -16.56
CA ASP A 85 9.46 1.34 -17.68
C ASP A 85 9.31 2.51 -18.67
N ASP A 86 8.23 3.30 -18.60
CA ASP A 86 7.98 4.48 -19.43
C ASP A 86 8.45 5.77 -18.73
N ASP A 87 9.72 6.13 -18.95
CA ASP A 87 10.36 7.25 -18.30
C ASP A 87 9.67 8.62 -18.51
N PRO A 88 9.24 8.99 -19.73
CA PRO A 88 8.41 10.18 -19.95
C PRO A 88 7.08 10.17 -19.19
N LEU A 89 6.41 9.01 -19.13
CA LEU A 89 5.14 8.88 -18.42
C LEU A 89 5.31 9.00 -16.90
N ILE A 90 6.29 8.31 -16.32
CA ILE A 90 6.60 8.40 -14.88
C ILE A 90 6.88 9.83 -14.49
N GLU A 91 7.72 10.53 -15.27
CA GLU A 91 8.07 11.91 -14.96
C GLU A 91 6.82 12.81 -14.95
N LYS A 92 5.95 12.67 -15.95
CA LYS A 92 4.67 13.38 -16.00
C LYS A 92 3.81 13.08 -14.75
N ILE A 93 3.68 11.80 -14.38
CA ILE A 93 2.90 11.39 -13.20
C ILE A 93 3.54 11.92 -11.90
N PHE A 94 4.86 11.93 -11.80
CA PHE A 94 5.57 12.43 -10.62
C PHE A 94 5.36 13.94 -10.42
N TYR A 95 5.28 14.72 -11.50
CA TYR A 95 4.85 16.12 -11.40
C TYR A 95 3.36 16.24 -11.02
N ASN A 96 2.49 15.42 -11.62
CA ASN A 96 1.05 15.42 -11.32
C ASN A 96 0.73 15.11 -9.86
N LEU A 97 1.53 14.25 -9.23
CA LEU A 97 1.39 13.83 -7.83
C LEU A 97 2.29 14.62 -6.86
N GLU A 98 2.97 15.66 -7.36
CA GLU A 98 3.85 16.53 -6.57
C GLU A 98 5.04 15.78 -5.93
N PHE A 99 5.45 14.64 -6.48
CA PHE A 99 6.70 13.96 -6.12
C PHE A 99 7.91 14.74 -6.64
N LEU A 100 7.77 15.35 -7.82
CA LEU A 100 8.74 16.29 -8.39
C LEU A 100 8.10 17.68 -8.50
N VAL A 101 8.92 18.73 -8.34
CA VAL A 101 8.49 20.12 -8.53
C VAL A 101 9.39 20.84 -9.53
N LYS A 102 8.91 21.94 -10.11
CA LYS A 102 9.62 22.65 -11.20
C LYS A 102 10.91 23.30 -10.72
N GLU A 103 10.99 23.57 -9.43
CA GLU A 103 12.10 24.22 -8.75
C GLU A 103 13.26 23.25 -8.47
N ASP A 104 13.05 21.94 -8.70
CA ASP A 104 14.07 20.91 -8.48
C ASP A 104 15.27 21.09 -9.40
N LYS A 105 16.47 21.10 -8.82
CA LYS A 105 17.70 21.00 -9.60
C LYS A 105 17.76 19.64 -10.31
N PRO A 106 18.52 19.52 -11.41
CA PRO A 106 18.68 18.23 -12.10
C PRO A 106 19.12 17.08 -11.19
N SER A 107 20.01 17.34 -10.22
CA SER A 107 20.47 16.33 -9.25
C SER A 107 19.38 15.92 -8.25
N GLU A 108 18.61 16.88 -7.74
CA GLU A 108 17.48 16.66 -6.83
C GLU A 108 16.39 15.85 -7.54
N LYS A 109 16.05 16.24 -8.77
CA LYS A 109 15.09 15.52 -9.61
C LYS A 109 15.49 14.07 -9.82
N ALA A 110 16.75 13.79 -10.16
CA ALA A 110 17.25 12.44 -10.36
C ALA A 110 17.16 11.62 -9.07
N LEU A 111 17.58 12.20 -7.94
CA LEU A 111 17.50 11.57 -6.62
C LEU A 111 16.05 11.22 -6.22
N PHE A 112 15.15 12.21 -6.25
CA PHE A 112 13.75 11.98 -5.86
C PHE A 112 13.06 10.99 -6.81
N LYS A 113 13.34 11.08 -8.12
CA LYS A 113 12.79 10.13 -9.08
C LYS A 113 13.19 8.69 -8.72
N ASP A 114 14.46 8.46 -8.44
CA ASP A 114 14.95 7.13 -8.07
C ASP A 114 14.34 6.63 -6.75
N LEU A 115 14.36 7.47 -5.71
CA LEU A 115 13.78 7.13 -4.40
C LEU A 115 12.29 6.78 -4.49
N PHE A 116 11.48 7.60 -5.19
CA PHE A 116 10.06 7.31 -5.32
C PHE A 116 9.81 6.07 -6.18
N LYS A 117 10.59 5.80 -7.24
CA LYS A 117 10.48 4.54 -8.00
C LYS A 117 10.77 3.33 -7.11
N GLN A 118 11.82 3.36 -6.29
CA GLN A 118 12.13 2.29 -5.33
C GLN A 118 10.99 2.07 -4.34
N MET A 119 10.44 3.15 -3.78
CA MET A 119 9.30 3.10 -2.85
C MET A 119 8.07 2.45 -3.50
N ILE A 120 7.74 2.83 -4.74
CA ILE A 120 6.59 2.30 -5.48
C ILE A 120 6.77 0.80 -5.75
N VAL A 121 7.95 0.37 -6.20
CA VAL A 121 8.24 -1.06 -6.46
C VAL A 121 8.09 -1.87 -5.19
N MET A 122 8.59 -1.36 -4.06
CA MET A 122 8.56 -2.05 -2.78
C MET A 122 7.14 -2.18 -2.22
N LEU A 123 6.37 -1.08 -2.18
CA LEU A 123 5.00 -1.08 -1.67
C LEU A 123 4.01 -1.74 -2.65
N GLY A 124 4.33 -1.72 -3.94
CA GLY A 124 3.56 -2.33 -5.02
C GLY A 124 3.74 -3.85 -5.12
N LYS A 125 4.76 -4.44 -4.48
CA LYS A 125 5.10 -5.87 -4.58
C LYS A 125 3.92 -6.83 -4.34
N PRO A 126 3.03 -6.65 -3.34
CA PRO A 126 1.87 -7.52 -3.19
C PRO A 126 0.93 -7.51 -4.40
N PHE A 127 0.87 -6.39 -5.12
CA PHE A 127 0.07 -6.25 -6.33
C PHE A 127 0.75 -6.80 -7.59
N THR A 128 1.91 -7.47 -7.52
CA THR A 128 2.55 -8.04 -8.72
C THR A 128 2.47 -9.56 -8.81
N VAL A 129 1.89 -10.21 -7.80
CA VAL A 129 1.74 -11.66 -7.69
C VAL A 129 0.26 -12.03 -7.46
N ASP A 130 -0.11 -13.30 -7.58
CA ASP A 130 -1.49 -13.78 -7.32
C ASP A 130 -1.73 -14.17 -5.86
N GLU A 131 -0.66 -14.50 -5.14
CA GLU A 131 -0.67 -14.78 -3.70
C GLU A 131 0.57 -14.14 -3.07
N PHE A 132 0.38 -13.50 -1.92
CA PHE A 132 1.45 -12.87 -1.16
C PHE A 132 1.47 -13.38 0.29
N ASP A 133 2.65 -13.77 0.76
CA ASP A 133 2.89 -14.20 2.13
C ASP A 133 3.34 -13.00 2.98
N PHE A 134 2.38 -12.36 3.67
CA PHE A 134 2.71 -11.29 4.61
C PHE A 134 3.37 -11.81 5.88
N GLY A 135 3.40 -13.12 6.13
CA GLY A 135 4.18 -13.73 7.21
C GLY A 135 5.69 -13.78 6.93
N ASP A 136 6.13 -13.48 5.70
CA ASP A 136 7.55 -13.29 5.40
C ASP A 136 8.05 -11.96 5.98
N HIS A 137 8.69 -12.04 7.14
CA HIS A 137 9.27 -10.88 7.82
C HIS A 137 10.33 -10.16 6.96
N THR A 138 11.00 -10.83 6.02
CA THR A 138 12.05 -10.18 5.20
C THR A 138 11.50 -9.08 4.31
N TYR A 139 10.27 -9.22 3.81
CA TYR A 139 9.59 -8.16 3.08
C TYR A 139 9.37 -6.94 3.98
N PHE A 140 8.81 -7.17 5.17
CA PHE A 140 8.48 -6.11 6.11
C PHE A 140 9.72 -5.38 6.62
N ASP A 141 10.77 -6.13 6.94
CA ASP A 141 12.07 -5.59 7.34
C ASP A 141 12.65 -4.68 6.25
N SER A 142 12.49 -5.05 4.97
CA SER A 142 12.96 -4.21 3.85
C SER A 142 12.21 -2.89 3.73
N VAL A 143 10.89 -2.88 4.03
CA VAL A 143 10.06 -1.66 4.05
C VAL A 143 10.50 -0.73 5.16
N TYR A 144 10.74 -1.27 6.37
CA TYR A 144 11.23 -0.47 7.50
C TYR A 144 12.64 0.07 7.25
N ALA A 145 13.55 -0.76 6.74
CA ALA A 145 14.91 -0.35 6.42
C ALA A 145 14.92 0.80 5.41
N PHE A 146 14.10 0.72 4.36
CA PHE A 146 13.98 1.78 3.37
C PHE A 146 13.40 3.08 3.97
N ALA A 147 12.40 3.00 4.84
CA ALA A 147 11.87 4.17 5.54
C ALA A 147 12.94 4.85 6.43
N ASP A 148 13.76 4.05 7.12
CA ASP A 148 14.87 4.54 7.93
C ASP A 148 15.99 5.17 7.08
N GLU A 149 16.24 4.64 5.89
CA GLU A 149 17.19 5.22 4.93
C GLU A 149 16.67 6.55 4.37
N LEU A 150 15.40 6.61 3.97
CA LEU A 150 14.74 7.84 3.52
C LEU A 150 14.83 8.94 4.57
N ALA A 151 14.65 8.61 5.86
CA ALA A 151 14.76 9.55 6.96
C ALA A 151 16.18 10.11 7.17
N LYS A 152 17.21 9.48 6.58
CA LYS A 152 18.62 9.91 6.66
C LYS A 152 19.06 10.75 5.45
N VAL A 153 18.32 10.74 4.34
CA VAL A 153 18.65 11.53 3.13
C VAL A 153 18.58 13.02 3.44
N GLU A 154 19.70 13.74 3.32
CA GLU A 154 19.80 15.16 3.67
C GLU A 154 18.86 16.02 2.83
N GLU A 155 18.71 15.71 1.54
CA GLU A 155 17.82 16.41 0.63
C GLU A 155 16.36 16.28 1.04
N ILE A 156 15.94 15.13 1.59
CA ILE A 156 14.59 14.95 2.16
C ILE A 156 14.46 15.76 3.45
N ARG A 157 15.40 15.60 4.38
CA ARG A 157 15.36 16.25 5.70
C ARG A 157 15.38 17.77 5.62
N ASN A 158 16.15 18.31 4.68
CA ASN A 158 16.34 19.74 4.51
C ASN A 158 15.40 20.33 3.43
N SER A 159 14.59 19.50 2.76
CA SER A 159 13.61 19.98 1.79
C SER A 159 12.60 20.89 2.49
N LYS A 160 12.49 22.13 2.00
CA LYS A 160 11.41 23.05 2.38
C LYS A 160 10.17 22.88 1.51
N VAL A 161 10.26 22.03 0.48
CA VAL A 161 9.19 21.71 -0.44
C VAL A 161 8.47 20.47 0.07
N ALA A 162 7.16 20.59 0.30
CA ALA A 162 6.31 19.44 0.58
C ALA A 162 6.17 18.60 -0.69
N ARG A 163 6.49 17.30 -0.61
CA ARG A 163 6.38 16.36 -1.74
C ARG A 163 5.29 15.34 -1.46
N GLY A 164 4.55 15.01 -2.52
CA GLY A 164 3.43 14.10 -2.49
C GLY A 164 2.12 14.79 -2.11
N SER A 165 1.04 14.38 -2.78
CA SER A 165 -0.29 14.88 -2.47
C SER A 165 -0.75 14.47 -1.07
N LYS A 166 -1.67 15.25 -0.49
CA LYS A 166 -2.35 14.88 0.76
C LYS A 166 -3.07 13.54 0.65
N ASP A 167 -3.65 13.25 -0.50
CA ASP A 167 -4.33 11.97 -0.78
C ASP A 167 -3.35 10.79 -0.72
N GLY A 168 -2.12 10.99 -1.23
CA GLY A 168 -1.04 10.00 -1.15
C GLY A 168 -0.64 9.65 0.27
N LEU A 169 -0.63 10.62 1.20
CA LEU A 169 -0.35 10.36 2.61
C LEU A 169 -1.39 9.42 3.25
N TYR A 170 -2.67 9.60 2.94
CA TYR A 170 -3.73 8.73 3.47
C TYR A 170 -3.65 7.33 2.89
N ILE A 171 -3.42 7.20 1.58
CA ILE A 171 -3.33 5.89 0.91
C ILE A 171 -2.10 5.11 1.39
N ASN A 172 -0.93 5.76 1.44
CA ASN A 172 0.30 5.14 1.95
C ASN A 172 0.11 4.66 3.40
N ARG A 173 -0.46 5.50 4.26
CA ARG A 173 -0.72 5.13 5.67
C ARG A 173 -1.70 3.95 5.76
N THR A 174 -2.73 3.94 4.92
CA THR A 174 -3.73 2.88 4.90
C THR A 174 -3.09 1.54 4.54
N TYR A 175 -2.34 1.50 3.44
CA TYR A 175 -1.65 0.26 3.02
C TYR A 175 -0.59 -0.17 4.02
N PHE A 176 0.16 0.76 4.60
CA PHE A 176 1.14 0.41 5.62
C PHE A 176 0.48 -0.27 6.83
N GLY A 177 -0.61 0.29 7.35
CA GLY A 177 -1.33 -0.33 8.48
C GLY A 177 -2.00 -1.66 8.11
N LEU A 178 -2.56 -1.78 6.90
CA LEU A 178 -3.06 -3.05 6.39
C LEU A 178 -1.95 -4.10 6.36
N TYR A 179 -0.82 -3.78 5.74
CA TYR A 179 0.31 -4.70 5.64
C TYR A 179 0.79 -5.09 7.03
N SER A 180 0.85 -4.16 8.00
CA SER A 180 1.26 -4.46 9.38
C SER A 180 0.32 -5.46 10.03
N MET A 181 -1.00 -5.28 9.90
CA MET A 181 -1.97 -6.24 10.39
C MET A 181 -1.83 -7.62 9.73
N LEU A 182 -1.59 -7.66 8.42
CA LEU A 182 -1.38 -8.91 7.68
C LEU A 182 -0.09 -9.62 8.12
N ASN A 183 0.97 -8.86 8.42
CA ASN A 183 2.23 -9.41 8.94
C ASN A 183 2.09 -9.92 10.37
N GLU A 184 1.40 -9.19 11.25
CA GLU A 184 1.09 -9.65 12.62
C GLU A 184 0.24 -10.94 12.60
N LEU A 185 -0.69 -11.06 11.65
CA LEU A 185 -1.44 -12.30 11.41
C LEU A 185 -0.58 -13.42 10.82
N GLY A 186 0.57 -13.11 10.22
CA GLY A 186 1.33 -14.03 9.39
C GLY A 186 0.50 -14.56 8.23
N ALA A 187 -0.35 -13.71 7.64
CA ALA A 187 -1.36 -14.12 6.68
C ALA A 187 -0.77 -14.34 5.29
N LYS A 188 -1.21 -15.41 4.64
CA LYS A 188 -1.11 -15.57 3.18
C LYS A 188 -2.42 -15.18 2.56
N VAL A 189 -2.38 -14.26 1.60
CA VAL A 189 -3.60 -13.73 0.95
C VAL A 189 -3.48 -13.85 -0.56
N LYS A 190 -4.62 -14.13 -1.20
CA LYS A 190 -4.76 -13.99 -2.64
C LYS A 190 -4.91 -12.52 -2.96
N THR A 191 -4.01 -12.03 -3.79
CA THR A 191 -3.93 -10.62 -4.15
C THR A 191 -4.77 -10.40 -5.40
N THR A 192 -5.87 -9.68 -5.24
CA THR A 192 -6.69 -9.19 -6.35
C THR A 192 -6.16 -7.85 -6.84
N ARG A 193 -6.23 -7.62 -8.14
CA ARG A 193 -5.97 -6.33 -8.76
C ARG A 193 -6.78 -6.19 -10.03
N PRO A 194 -7.28 -4.99 -10.37
CA PRO A 194 -7.86 -4.73 -11.68
C PRO A 194 -6.91 -5.07 -12.82
N ASP A 195 -7.44 -5.54 -13.96
CA ASP A 195 -6.64 -5.93 -15.12
C ASP A 195 -5.72 -4.81 -15.64
N TRP A 196 -6.15 -3.55 -15.54
CA TRP A 196 -5.35 -2.41 -16.00
C TRP A 196 -4.10 -2.14 -15.13
N LEU A 197 -3.98 -2.75 -13.94
CA LEU A 197 -2.76 -2.74 -13.14
C LEU A 197 -1.76 -3.83 -13.55
N ARG A 198 -2.17 -4.79 -14.37
CA ARG A 198 -1.31 -5.85 -14.89
C ARG A 198 -0.53 -5.32 -16.10
N SER A 199 0.67 -5.84 -16.31
CA SER A 199 1.43 -5.52 -17.52
C SER A 199 0.69 -6.06 -18.75
N LYS A 200 0.81 -5.39 -19.89
CA LYS A 200 0.29 -5.89 -21.18
C LYS A 200 0.85 -7.26 -21.52
N LYS A 201 2.10 -7.51 -21.11
CA LYS A 201 2.76 -8.81 -21.29
C LYS A 201 2.05 -9.90 -20.49
N GLU A 202 1.75 -9.66 -19.21
CA GLU A 202 1.02 -10.60 -18.37
C GLU A 202 -0.37 -10.92 -18.94
N LEU A 203 -1.12 -9.88 -19.35
CA LEU A 203 -2.46 -10.05 -19.95
C LEU A 203 -2.45 -10.80 -21.29
N ALA A 204 -1.35 -10.73 -22.05
CA ALA A 204 -1.24 -11.46 -23.32
C ALA A 204 -1.06 -12.97 -23.14
N PHE A 205 -0.74 -13.44 -21.93
CA PHE A 205 -0.49 -14.85 -21.59
C PHE A 205 -1.45 -15.41 -20.52
N ALA A 206 -2.43 -14.62 -20.07
CA ALA A 206 -3.49 -15.02 -19.13
C ALA A 206 -4.73 -15.55 -19.86
#